data_AF-A0A7W9CFB8-F1
#
_entry.id   AF-A0A7W9CFB8-F1
#
_cell.length_a   1.000
_cell.length_b   1.000
_cell.length_c   1.000
_cell.angle_alpha   90.00
_cell.angle_beta   90.00
_cell.angle_gamma   90.00
#
_symmetry.space_group_name_H-M   'P 1'
#
loop_
_entity.id
_entity.type
_entity.pdbx_description
1 polymer ?
#
loop_
_entity_poly.entity_id
_entity_poly.type
_entity_poly.pdbx_seq_one_letter_code
_entity_poly.pdbx_strand_id
1 'polypeptide(L)'
;MRIGHFHRHATVALIAATAVSTPLTAWANAAGAYYDRSFVLAAHRQCALFGPGVVSALTASSLQARGAAVRAGVTEVALAATAARARTRASATDCNDPQLRLVQTRVNSAFEGWATLAKMTFPGGRNDWLADRSSFSSPTWRLMQASVTGASPVSFGMAASPDGTEQVQAVVSFVGKPRPYAARIVLRDASRLPRPLPAALPPETSRQAFWALANADAQPTLLATDRKQGQAWAFPDATADALARLDPREPFVLEFLFRDDSIARATFQAGDFAAGRAFIGMGRL
;
A
#
# COMPACT_ATOMS: atom_id res chain seq x y z
N MET A 1 18.37 -60.86 -6.60
CA MET A 1 18.63 -61.99 -5.69
C MET A 1 18.91 -61.43 -4.29
N ARG A 2 18.52 -62.13 -3.21
CA ARG A 2 18.59 -61.78 -1.76
C ARG A 2 19.56 -60.62 -1.37
N ILE A 3 19.13 -59.54 -0.72
CA ILE A 3 18.62 -59.40 0.67
C ILE A 3 19.67 -59.77 1.75
N GLY A 4 20.13 -58.77 2.51
CA GLY A 4 20.03 -58.80 3.97
C GLY A 4 21.28 -58.55 4.83
N HIS A 5 21.03 -57.83 5.94
CA HIS A 5 21.86 -57.53 7.13
C HIS A 5 22.65 -56.21 7.06
N PHE A 6 22.68 -55.33 8.07
CA PHE A 6 22.29 -55.39 9.49
C PHE A 6 21.30 -54.21 9.84
N HIS A 7 20.84 -53.92 11.07
CA HIS A 7 21.20 -54.45 12.39
C HIS A 7 20.00 -54.61 13.37
N ARG A 8 19.86 -53.78 14.42
CA ARG A 8 18.85 -53.85 15.50
C ARG A 8 18.52 -52.46 16.07
N HIS A 9 17.32 -52.38 16.64
CA HIS A 9 16.68 -51.33 17.43
C HIS A 9 17.56 -50.41 18.29
N ALA A 10 17.26 -49.10 18.24
CA ALA A 10 17.31 -48.20 19.40
C ALA A 10 16.21 -47.14 19.24
N THR A 11 15.10 -47.30 19.97
CA THR A 11 13.96 -46.36 19.92
C THR A 11 14.30 -45.11 20.73
N VAL A 12 14.87 -44.09 20.08
CA VAL A 12 14.99 -42.75 20.68
C VAL A 12 13.76 -41.95 20.30
N ALA A 13 12.82 -41.84 21.24
CA ALA A 13 11.67 -40.96 21.11
C ALA A 13 12.15 -39.50 21.13
N LEU A 14 12.36 -38.92 19.95
CA LEU A 14 12.66 -37.50 19.83
C LEU A 14 11.38 -36.72 20.18
N ILE A 15 11.29 -36.22 21.42
CA ILE A 15 10.24 -35.32 21.83
C ILE A 15 10.37 -34.06 20.98
N ALA A 16 9.50 -33.95 19.98
CA ALA A 16 9.37 -32.75 19.17
C ALA A 16 8.81 -31.63 20.05
N ALA A 17 9.70 -30.90 20.71
CA ALA A 17 9.40 -29.60 21.29
C ALA A 17 9.09 -28.62 20.15
N THR A 18 7.88 -28.71 19.60
CA THR A 18 7.30 -27.72 18.71
C THR A 18 7.11 -26.45 19.51
N ALA A 19 8.16 -25.63 19.55
CA ALA A 19 8.08 -24.25 19.98
C ALA A 19 7.12 -23.54 19.03
N VAL A 20 5.83 -23.50 19.41
CA VAL A 20 4.84 -22.58 18.85
C VAL A 20 5.26 -21.19 19.33
N SER A 21 6.25 -20.62 18.64
CA SER A 21 6.73 -19.27 18.85
C SER A 21 5.60 -18.31 18.46
N THR A 22 4.93 -17.84 19.51
CA THR A 22 3.86 -16.84 19.46
C THR A 22 4.26 -15.63 18.61
N PRO A 23 3.29 -14.93 17.98
CA PRO A 23 3.57 -13.97 16.90
C PRO A 23 4.41 -12.73 17.29
N LEU A 24 4.78 -12.55 18.57
CA LEU A 24 5.50 -11.41 19.12
C LEU A 24 6.78 -11.02 18.35
N THR A 25 7.50 -12.00 17.78
CA THR A 25 8.73 -11.75 16.99
C THR A 25 8.46 -10.96 15.72
N ALA A 26 7.33 -11.18 15.05
CA ALA A 26 6.94 -10.43 13.86
C ALA A 26 6.55 -8.97 14.19
N TRP A 27 5.99 -8.73 15.38
CA TRP A 27 5.51 -7.42 15.80
C TRP A 27 6.68 -6.51 16.21
N ALA A 28 7.64 -7.06 16.97
CA ALA A 28 8.87 -6.37 17.33
C ALA A 28 9.69 -5.97 16.09
N ASN A 29 9.76 -6.85 15.09
CA ASN A 29 10.45 -6.60 13.84
C ASN A 29 9.82 -5.43 13.04
N ALA A 30 8.49 -5.42 12.86
CA ALA A 30 7.82 -4.34 12.12
C ALA A 30 7.92 -2.96 12.81
N ALA A 31 7.74 -2.91 14.14
CA ALA A 31 7.85 -1.67 14.90
C ALA A 31 9.30 -1.17 14.98
N GLY A 32 10.28 -2.07 15.13
CA GLY A 32 11.71 -1.76 15.07
C GLY A 32 12.12 -1.21 13.70
N ALA A 33 11.77 -1.90 12.61
CA ALA A 33 12.04 -1.43 11.25
C ALA A 33 11.39 -0.07 10.95
N TYR A 34 10.22 0.22 11.54
CA TYR A 34 9.60 1.55 11.43
C TYR A 34 10.37 2.63 12.20
N TYR A 35 10.87 2.32 13.40
CA TYR A 35 11.75 3.21 14.17
C TYR A 35 13.03 3.51 13.40
N ASP A 36 13.75 2.48 12.93
CA ASP A 36 15.04 2.63 12.26
C ASP A 36 14.91 3.47 10.98
N ARG A 37 13.92 3.17 10.12
CA ARG A 37 13.68 3.94 8.89
C ARG A 37 13.25 5.38 9.20
N SER A 38 12.48 5.58 10.26
CA SER A 38 12.08 6.92 10.73
C SER A 38 13.27 7.72 11.27
N PHE A 39 14.23 7.06 11.95
CA PHE A 39 15.47 7.68 12.43
C PHE A 39 16.36 8.07 11.25
N VAL A 40 16.58 7.16 10.29
CA VAL A 40 17.38 7.42 9.08
C VAL A 40 16.80 8.58 8.27
N LEU A 41 15.47 8.63 8.07
CA LEU A 41 14.79 9.74 7.38
C LEU A 41 14.82 11.06 8.14
N ALA A 42 14.94 11.04 9.46
CA ALA A 42 15.08 12.24 10.29
C ALA A 42 16.54 12.75 10.27
N ALA A 43 17.51 11.86 10.46
CA ALA A 43 18.94 12.19 10.37
C ALA A 43 19.33 12.69 8.97
N HIS A 44 18.74 12.13 7.91
CA HIS A 44 18.89 12.66 6.55
C HIS A 44 18.46 14.11 6.43
N ARG A 45 17.29 14.50 6.98
CA ARG A 45 16.78 15.88 6.89
C ARG A 45 17.67 16.90 7.58
N GLN A 46 18.43 16.49 8.59
CA GLN A 46 19.36 17.33 9.33
C GLN A 46 20.76 17.37 8.69
N CYS A 47 21.26 16.23 8.22
CA CYS A 47 22.65 16.04 7.81
C CYS A 47 22.84 15.80 6.30
N ALA A 48 21.79 15.93 5.48
CA ALA A 48 21.79 15.75 4.02
C ALA A 48 22.39 14.41 3.51
N LEU A 49 22.19 13.32 4.26
CA LEU A 49 22.96 12.07 4.12
C LEU A 49 22.81 11.28 2.79
N PHE A 50 21.80 11.56 1.97
CA PHE A 50 21.37 10.66 0.87
C PHE A 50 20.89 11.44 -0.35
N GLY A 51 21.03 10.85 -1.54
CA GLY A 51 20.44 11.37 -2.78
C GLY A 51 18.93 11.09 -2.87
N PRO A 52 18.17 11.83 -3.71
CA PRO A 52 16.71 11.77 -3.75
C PRO A 52 16.12 10.37 -3.96
N GLY A 53 16.73 9.53 -4.82
CA GLY A 53 16.27 8.16 -5.05
C GLY A 53 16.27 7.29 -3.79
N VAL A 54 17.33 7.36 -2.99
CA VAL A 54 17.46 6.64 -1.71
C VAL A 54 16.47 7.18 -0.68
N VAL A 55 16.23 8.50 -0.64
CA VAL A 55 15.26 9.14 0.26
C VAL A 55 13.82 8.69 -0.05
N SER A 56 13.44 8.67 -1.32
CA SER A 56 12.11 8.18 -1.75
C SER A 56 11.96 6.68 -1.47
N ALA A 57 13.01 5.90 -1.69
CA ALA A 57 13.04 4.47 -1.38
C ALA A 57 12.86 4.18 0.12
N LEU A 58 13.61 4.89 0.98
CA LEU A 58 13.46 4.86 2.43
C LEU A 58 12.06 5.29 2.88
N THR A 59 11.48 6.30 2.24
CA THR A 59 10.14 6.82 2.57
C THR A 59 9.07 5.77 2.34
N ALA A 60 9.06 5.14 1.15
CA ALA A 60 8.13 4.07 0.83
C ALA A 60 8.34 2.82 1.72
N SER A 61 9.60 2.45 2.00
CA SER A 61 9.95 1.35 2.91
C SER A 61 9.56 1.64 4.37
N SER A 62 9.61 2.90 4.82
CA SER A 62 9.14 3.33 6.13
C SER A 62 7.61 3.24 6.24
N LEU A 63 6.89 3.67 5.19
CA LEU A 63 5.43 3.54 5.12
C LEU A 63 4.99 2.06 5.11
N GLN A 64 5.73 1.18 4.42
CA GLN A 64 5.50 -0.27 4.46
C GLN A 64 5.73 -0.84 5.88
N ALA A 65 6.77 -0.40 6.59
CA ALA A 65 7.00 -0.80 7.98
C ALA A 65 5.87 -0.35 8.92
N ARG A 66 5.41 0.91 8.78
CA ARG A 66 4.24 1.42 9.51
C ARG A 66 3.02 0.55 9.24
N GLY A 67 2.72 0.26 7.98
CA GLY A 67 1.56 -0.54 7.60
C GLY A 67 1.61 -1.98 8.12
N ALA A 68 2.78 -2.62 8.07
CA ALA A 68 3.01 -3.92 8.68
C ALA A 68 2.78 -3.90 10.20
N ALA A 69 3.24 -2.86 10.90
CA ALA A 69 3.03 -2.72 12.34
C ALA A 69 1.55 -2.46 12.70
N VAL A 70 0.81 -1.66 11.92
CA VAL A 70 -0.63 -1.46 12.12
C VAL A 70 -1.42 -2.77 11.89
N ARG A 71 -1.08 -3.53 10.83
CA ARG A 71 -1.68 -4.84 10.58
C ARG A 71 -1.34 -5.87 11.65
N ALA A 72 -0.12 -5.84 12.20
CA ALA A 72 0.25 -6.66 13.34
C ALA A 72 -0.64 -6.34 14.55
N GLY A 73 -0.95 -5.06 14.79
CA GLY A 73 -1.87 -4.62 15.84
C GLY A 73 -1.36 -3.44 16.67
N VAL A 74 -0.20 -2.87 16.31
CA VAL A 74 0.34 -1.68 16.96
C VAL A 74 -0.59 -0.49 16.73
N THR A 75 -0.90 0.27 17.79
CA THR A 75 -1.79 1.43 17.70
C THR A 75 -1.11 2.60 17.00
N GLU A 76 -1.90 3.45 16.32
CA GLU A 76 -1.38 4.66 15.68
C GLU A 76 -0.68 5.59 16.68
N VAL A 77 -1.18 5.67 17.92
CA VAL A 77 -0.54 6.43 19.02
C VAL A 77 0.85 5.89 19.35
N ALA A 78 1.01 4.56 19.42
CA ALA A 78 2.31 3.93 19.66
C ALA A 78 3.28 4.11 18.48
N LEU A 79 2.77 4.14 17.24
CA LEU A 79 3.57 4.43 16.04
C LEU A 79 3.99 5.90 15.99
N ALA A 80 3.09 6.83 16.26
CA ALA A 80 3.40 8.26 16.37
C ALA A 80 4.46 8.53 17.45
N ALA A 81 4.34 7.89 18.62
CA ALA A 81 5.35 7.94 19.68
C ALA A 81 6.70 7.32 19.22
N THR A 82 6.67 6.24 18.43
CA THR A 82 7.87 5.61 17.88
C THR A 82 8.60 6.52 16.89
N ALA A 83 7.87 7.14 15.97
CA ALA A 83 8.40 8.14 15.05
C ALA A 83 8.83 9.44 15.76
N ALA A 84 8.24 9.79 16.91
CA ALA A 84 8.71 10.88 17.75
C ALA A 84 10.07 10.56 18.38
N ARG A 85 10.21 9.40 19.06
CA ARG A 85 11.49 8.95 19.64
C ARG A 85 12.60 8.90 18.58
N ALA A 86 12.29 8.38 17.39
CA ALA A 86 13.24 8.31 16.27
C ALA A 86 13.74 9.70 15.84
N ARG A 87 12.83 10.69 15.73
CA ARG A 87 13.19 12.08 15.43
C ARG A 87 14.01 12.74 16.54
N THR A 88 13.64 12.56 17.80
CA THR A 88 14.40 13.09 18.95
C THR A 88 15.82 12.50 19.01
N ARG A 89 15.97 11.20 18.72
CA ARG A 89 17.30 10.58 18.64
C ARG A 89 18.12 11.12 17.46
N ALA A 90 17.50 11.33 16.31
CA ALA A 90 18.18 11.95 15.16
C ALA A 90 18.65 13.38 15.49
N SER A 91 17.81 14.23 16.08
CA SER A 91 18.18 15.60 16.49
C SER A 91 19.32 15.67 17.52
N ALA A 92 19.54 14.59 18.27
CA ALA A 92 20.61 14.47 19.25
C ALA A 92 21.86 13.72 18.73
N THR A 93 21.90 13.37 17.43
CA THR A 93 23.04 12.70 16.81
C THR A 93 23.85 13.72 16.00
N ASP A 94 25.18 13.76 16.20
CA ASP A 94 26.09 14.59 15.41
C ASP A 94 26.16 14.08 13.97
N CYS A 95 26.16 14.96 12.97
CA CYS A 95 26.33 14.58 11.58
C CYS A 95 27.71 13.92 11.30
N ASN A 96 28.70 14.16 12.17
CA ASN A 96 30.03 13.56 12.16
C ASN A 96 30.13 12.27 13.01
N ASP A 97 29.03 11.76 13.57
CA ASP A 97 29.03 10.52 14.33
C ASP A 97 29.53 9.33 13.45
N PRO A 98 30.55 8.57 13.89
CA PRO A 98 31.08 7.45 13.11
C PRO A 98 30.06 6.32 12.85
N GLN A 99 29.14 6.08 13.78
CA GLN A 99 28.06 5.10 13.60
C GLN A 99 27.02 5.61 12.60
N LEU A 100 26.74 6.92 12.57
CA LEU A 100 25.86 7.50 11.55
C LEU A 100 26.43 7.32 10.14
N ARG A 101 27.75 7.48 9.95
CA ARG A 101 28.42 7.16 8.67
C ARG A 101 28.31 5.67 8.31
N LEU A 102 28.45 4.75 9.26
CA LEU A 102 28.25 3.31 9.01
C LEU A 102 26.81 2.99 8.61
N VAL A 103 25.82 3.65 9.22
CA VAL A 103 24.41 3.56 8.83
C VAL A 103 24.21 4.10 7.41
N GLN A 104 24.81 5.25 7.06
CA GLN A 104 24.74 5.84 5.73
C GLN A 104 25.25 4.88 4.64
N THR A 105 26.43 4.28 4.82
CA THR A 105 27.00 3.30 3.88
C THR A 105 26.09 2.08 3.70
N ARG A 106 25.57 1.52 4.81
CA ARG A 106 24.67 0.36 4.76
C ARG A 106 23.35 0.69 4.07
N VAL A 107 22.81 1.88 4.29
CA VAL A 107 21.55 2.33 3.69
C VAL A 107 21.70 2.54 2.18
N ASN A 108 22.78 3.16 1.70
CA ASN A 108 23.03 3.29 0.26
C ASN A 108 23.06 1.90 -0.41
N SER A 109 23.92 1.01 0.08
CA SER A 109 24.08 -0.34 -0.46
C SER A 109 22.78 -1.17 -0.41
N ALA A 110 21.96 -1.04 0.65
CA ALA A 110 20.70 -1.76 0.77
C ALA A 110 19.58 -1.23 -0.13
N PHE A 111 19.60 0.05 -0.49
CA PHE A 111 18.52 0.70 -1.25
C PHE A 111 18.83 0.99 -2.72
N GLU A 112 20.09 0.87 -3.16
CA GLU A 112 20.48 0.89 -4.59
C GLU A 112 19.67 -0.12 -5.42
N GLY A 113 19.60 -1.39 -4.97
CA GLY A 113 18.80 -2.42 -5.62
C GLY A 113 17.28 -2.24 -5.47
N TRP A 114 16.82 -1.39 -4.54
CA TRP A 114 15.40 -1.07 -4.38
C TRP A 114 14.96 0.05 -5.33
N ALA A 115 15.84 1.02 -5.56
CA ALA A 115 15.59 2.14 -6.48
C ALA A 115 15.42 1.66 -7.94
N THR A 116 15.99 0.51 -8.31
CA THR A 116 15.86 -0.11 -9.65
C THR A 116 14.67 -1.08 -9.78
N LEU A 117 13.88 -1.31 -8.72
CA LEU A 117 12.69 -2.16 -8.81
C LEU A 117 11.60 -1.49 -9.65
N ALA A 118 11.29 -2.09 -10.80
CA ALA A 118 10.19 -1.65 -11.65
C ALA A 118 8.82 -1.97 -11.05
N LYS A 119 8.64 -3.15 -10.44
CA LYS A 119 7.32 -3.60 -9.97
C LYS A 119 7.39 -4.08 -8.53
N MET A 120 6.33 -3.83 -7.77
CA MET A 120 6.24 -4.26 -6.37
C MET A 120 4.79 -4.44 -5.92
N THR A 121 4.54 -5.49 -5.13
CA THR A 121 3.23 -5.74 -4.52
C THR A 121 3.22 -5.21 -3.10
N PHE A 122 2.17 -4.47 -2.74
CA PHE A 122 1.95 -3.88 -1.43
C PHE A 122 0.70 -4.48 -0.79
N PRO A 123 0.77 -5.00 0.46
CA PRO A 123 -0.36 -5.63 1.12
C PRO A 123 -1.62 -4.77 1.16
N GLY A 124 -2.69 -5.24 0.51
CA GLY A 124 -3.97 -4.55 0.44
C GLY A 124 -5.05 -5.11 1.36
N GLY A 125 -4.76 -6.22 2.06
CA GLY A 125 -5.67 -6.86 3.01
C GLY A 125 -6.56 -7.90 2.36
N ARG A 126 -7.56 -7.48 1.57
CA ARG A 126 -8.43 -8.38 0.78
C ARG A 126 -7.84 -8.71 -0.59
N ASN A 127 -7.39 -7.68 -1.30
CA ASN A 127 -6.73 -7.76 -2.60
C ASN A 127 -5.52 -6.85 -2.54
N ASP A 128 -4.37 -7.27 -3.05
CA ASP A 128 -3.15 -6.45 -2.95
C ASP A 128 -3.10 -5.28 -3.92
N TRP A 129 -2.29 -4.30 -3.56
CA TRP A 129 -1.93 -3.17 -4.41
C TRP A 129 -0.74 -3.55 -5.30
N LEU A 130 -0.96 -3.58 -6.61
CA LEU A 130 0.07 -3.80 -7.62
C LEU A 130 0.65 -2.45 -8.03
N ALA A 131 1.95 -2.24 -7.81
CA ALA A 131 2.65 -1.02 -8.18
C ALA A 131 3.61 -1.26 -9.35
N ASP A 132 3.61 -0.35 -10.34
CA ASP A 132 4.39 -0.43 -11.57
C ASP A 132 5.05 0.93 -11.89
N ARG A 133 6.38 0.89 -11.99
CA ARG A 133 7.26 2.01 -12.30
C ARG A 133 7.78 1.98 -13.73
N SER A 134 7.59 0.92 -14.50
CA SER A 134 8.04 0.87 -15.90
C SER A 134 7.57 2.09 -16.68
N SER A 135 8.37 2.50 -17.66
CA SER A 135 7.97 3.44 -18.72
C SER A 135 6.90 2.84 -19.64
N PHE A 136 6.09 3.70 -20.25
CA PHE A 136 4.95 3.32 -21.10
C PHE A 136 4.63 4.43 -22.12
N SER A 137 4.14 4.00 -23.28
CA SER A 137 3.70 4.87 -24.38
C SER A 137 2.18 5.14 -24.40
N SER A 138 1.43 4.47 -23.53
CA SER A 138 -0.04 4.54 -23.42
C SER A 138 -0.47 4.62 -21.96
N PRO A 139 -1.67 5.16 -21.64
CA PRO A 139 -2.14 5.22 -20.25
C PRO A 139 -2.09 3.87 -19.54
N THR A 140 -1.48 3.78 -18.36
CA THR A 140 -1.35 2.52 -17.63
C THR A 140 -1.53 2.69 -16.13
N TRP A 141 -1.82 1.58 -15.44
CA TRP A 141 -1.85 1.54 -13.99
C TRP A 141 -0.44 1.71 -13.42
N ARG A 142 -0.27 2.74 -12.59
CA ARG A 142 0.93 2.93 -11.74
C ARG A 142 0.75 2.21 -10.41
N LEU A 143 -0.45 2.28 -9.85
CA LEU A 143 -0.82 1.62 -8.60
C LEU A 143 -2.27 1.18 -8.72
N MET A 144 -2.57 -0.12 -8.56
CA MET A 144 -3.92 -0.64 -8.76
C MET A 144 -4.28 -1.76 -7.78
N GLN A 145 -5.51 -1.73 -7.28
CA GLN A 145 -6.17 -2.83 -6.58
C GLN A 145 -7.39 -3.26 -7.39
N ALA A 146 -7.60 -4.56 -7.54
CA ALA A 146 -8.77 -5.12 -8.20
C ALA A 146 -9.90 -5.39 -7.20
N SER A 147 -11.15 -5.36 -7.68
CA SER A 147 -12.36 -5.75 -6.96
C SER A 147 -13.47 -6.09 -7.97
N VAL A 148 -14.69 -6.31 -7.50
CA VAL A 148 -15.87 -6.60 -8.31
C VAL A 148 -17.09 -5.86 -7.78
N THR A 149 -18.06 -5.61 -8.65
CA THR A 149 -19.44 -5.25 -8.28
C THR A 149 -20.41 -6.19 -9.00
N GLY A 150 -21.01 -7.12 -8.26
CA GLY A 150 -21.70 -8.27 -8.85
C GLY A 150 -20.74 -9.05 -9.77
N ALA A 151 -21.16 -9.31 -11.01
CA ALA A 151 -20.34 -9.96 -12.03
C ALA A 151 -19.38 -9.01 -12.81
N SER A 152 -19.37 -7.70 -12.49
CA SER A 152 -18.57 -6.71 -13.22
C SER A 152 -17.22 -6.50 -12.53
N PRO A 153 -16.07 -6.74 -13.19
CA PRO A 153 -14.77 -6.44 -12.61
C PRO A 153 -14.52 -4.94 -12.55
N VAL A 154 -13.84 -4.51 -11.48
CA VAL A 154 -13.52 -3.11 -11.18
C VAL A 154 -12.05 -3.01 -10.77
N SER A 155 -11.28 -2.22 -11.50
CA SER A 155 -9.91 -1.85 -11.13
C SER A 155 -9.92 -0.43 -10.57
N PHE A 156 -9.18 -0.18 -9.49
CA PHE A 156 -9.09 1.14 -8.88
C PHE A 156 -7.66 1.48 -8.47
N GLY A 157 -7.25 2.74 -8.65
CA GLY A 157 -5.99 3.24 -8.12
C GLY A 157 -5.49 4.47 -8.86
N MET A 158 -4.17 4.60 -9.03
CA MET A 158 -3.55 5.68 -9.79
C MET A 158 -3.15 5.16 -11.17
N ALA A 159 -3.72 5.76 -12.21
CA ALA A 159 -3.29 5.58 -13.59
C ALA A 159 -2.49 6.81 -14.03
N ALA A 160 -1.58 6.64 -14.99
CA ALA A 160 -0.83 7.75 -15.55
C ALA A 160 -1.01 7.83 -17.06
N SER A 161 -1.20 9.03 -17.58
CA SER A 161 -1.17 9.31 -19.02
C SER A 161 0.28 9.34 -19.56
N PRO A 162 0.48 9.26 -20.90
CA PRO A 162 1.81 9.10 -21.48
C PRO A 162 2.75 10.26 -21.14
N ASP A 163 2.21 11.48 -21.11
CA ASP A 163 2.86 12.76 -20.78
C ASP A 163 3.54 12.81 -19.40
N GLY A 164 3.05 12.04 -18.42
CA GLY A 164 3.52 12.13 -17.05
C GLY A 164 2.39 12.02 -16.03
N THR A 165 1.25 12.63 -16.34
CA THR A 165 0.22 13.04 -15.37
C THR A 165 -0.42 11.83 -14.70
N GLU A 166 -0.24 11.69 -13.38
CA GLU A 166 -0.88 10.65 -12.57
C GLU A 166 -2.23 11.15 -12.06
N GLN A 167 -3.28 10.32 -12.15
CA GLN A 167 -4.62 10.63 -11.69
C GLN A 167 -5.26 9.40 -11.02
N VAL A 168 -6.08 9.63 -10.00
CA VAL A 168 -6.91 8.57 -9.41
C VAL A 168 -8.03 8.20 -10.38
N GLN A 169 -8.10 6.92 -10.75
CA GLN A 169 -9.12 6.39 -11.65
C GLN A 169 -9.77 5.12 -11.11
N ALA A 170 -11.03 4.92 -11.48
CA ALA A 170 -11.68 3.62 -11.45
C ALA A 170 -12.03 3.18 -12.87
N VAL A 171 -11.73 1.93 -13.23
CA VAL A 171 -12.14 1.31 -14.50
C VAL A 171 -13.07 0.15 -14.21
N VAL A 172 -14.21 0.12 -14.90
CA VAL A 172 -15.24 -0.91 -14.71
C VAL A 172 -15.74 -1.46 -16.04
N SER A 173 -15.74 -2.78 -16.17
CA SER A 173 -16.34 -3.48 -17.31
C SER A 173 -17.75 -3.95 -16.96
N PHE A 174 -18.70 -3.02 -16.92
CA PHE A 174 -20.09 -3.33 -16.55
C PHE A 174 -20.72 -4.38 -17.49
N VAL A 175 -21.30 -5.41 -16.90
CA VAL A 175 -22.09 -6.42 -17.62
C VAL A 175 -23.54 -5.92 -17.76
N GLY A 176 -24.06 -5.91 -18.99
CA GLY A 176 -25.46 -5.57 -19.28
C GLY A 176 -25.81 -4.07 -19.28
N LYS A 177 -27.09 -3.81 -18.95
CA LYS A 177 -27.74 -2.50 -18.79
C LYS A 177 -28.62 -2.56 -17.52
N PRO A 178 -28.94 -1.43 -16.86
CA PRO A 178 -28.53 -0.06 -17.16
C PRO A 178 -27.02 0.19 -16.98
N ARG A 179 -26.54 1.38 -17.37
CA ARG A 179 -25.18 1.85 -17.10
C ARG A 179 -25.25 2.97 -16.06
N PRO A 180 -24.26 3.10 -15.16
CA PRO A 180 -24.28 4.18 -14.18
C PRO A 180 -24.04 5.53 -14.87
N TYR A 181 -24.63 6.58 -14.31
CA TYR A 181 -24.46 7.95 -14.78
C TYR A 181 -23.43 8.73 -13.95
N ALA A 182 -23.16 8.29 -12.73
CA ALA A 182 -22.18 8.89 -11.83
C ALA A 182 -21.42 7.82 -11.02
N ALA A 183 -20.24 8.17 -10.53
CA ALA A 183 -19.47 7.37 -9.59
C ALA A 183 -18.92 8.25 -8.46
N ARG A 184 -18.81 7.70 -7.26
CA ARG A 184 -18.18 8.36 -6.10
C ARG A 184 -17.41 7.37 -5.23
N ILE A 185 -16.31 7.81 -4.65
CA ILE A 185 -15.54 7.04 -3.67
C ILE A 185 -15.96 7.52 -2.27
N VAL A 186 -16.32 6.58 -1.41
CA VAL A 186 -16.81 6.81 -0.05
C VAL A 186 -15.86 6.16 0.94
N LEU A 187 -15.35 6.96 1.89
CA LEU A 187 -14.41 6.53 2.92
C LEU A 187 -14.62 7.31 4.23
N ARG A 188 -13.89 6.94 5.29
CA ARG A 188 -13.88 7.69 6.55
C ARG A 188 -13.37 9.12 6.34
N ASP A 189 -14.07 10.10 6.92
CA ASP A 189 -13.52 11.43 7.13
C ASP A 189 -12.65 11.41 8.39
N ALA A 190 -11.34 11.43 8.19
CA ALA A 190 -10.36 11.40 9.29
C ALA A 190 -10.36 12.68 10.14
N SER A 191 -10.96 13.78 9.68
CA SER A 191 -11.12 15.00 10.47
C SER A 191 -12.30 14.91 11.44
N ARG A 192 -13.38 14.23 11.04
CA ARG A 192 -14.60 14.03 11.85
C ARG A 192 -14.51 12.81 12.77
N LEU A 193 -13.84 11.75 12.31
CA LEU A 193 -13.62 10.54 13.07
C LEU A 193 -12.12 10.20 13.03
N PRO A 194 -11.30 10.76 13.94
CA PRO A 194 -9.85 10.52 13.94
C PRO A 194 -9.48 9.06 14.23
N ARG A 195 -10.28 8.37 15.04
CA ARG A 195 -10.08 6.94 15.37
C ARG A 195 -10.40 6.08 14.13
N PRO A 196 -9.49 5.20 13.68
CA PRO A 196 -9.78 4.22 12.64
C PRO A 196 -10.95 3.30 12.99
N LEU A 197 -11.69 2.88 11.97
CA LEU A 197 -12.73 1.85 12.04
C LEU A 197 -12.40 0.67 11.11
N PRO A 198 -11.53 -0.27 11.52
CA PRO A 198 -11.24 -1.47 10.75
C PRO A 198 -12.51 -2.25 10.40
N ALA A 199 -12.48 -2.93 9.25
CA ALA A 199 -13.53 -3.83 8.74
C ALA A 199 -14.89 -3.23 8.34
N ALA A 200 -15.22 -1.97 8.63
CA ALA A 200 -16.50 -1.36 8.22
C ALA A 200 -16.37 0.10 7.75
N LEU A 201 -17.28 0.54 6.87
CA LEU A 201 -17.46 1.98 6.66
C LEU A 201 -18.06 2.61 7.94
N PRO A 202 -17.66 3.83 8.32
CA PRO A 202 -18.22 4.51 9.48
C PRO A 202 -19.69 4.95 9.24
N PRO A 203 -20.39 5.48 10.25
CA PRO A 203 -21.69 6.14 10.06
C PRO A 203 -21.59 7.29 9.04
N GLU A 204 -22.70 7.61 8.37
CA GLU A 204 -22.71 8.57 7.25
C GLU A 204 -22.21 9.97 7.62
N THR A 205 -22.50 10.43 8.83
CA THR A 205 -22.00 11.70 9.39
C THR A 205 -20.47 11.79 9.47
N SER A 206 -19.79 10.65 9.50
CA SER A 206 -18.34 10.47 9.56
C SER A 206 -17.73 9.94 8.26
N ARG A 207 -18.49 9.94 7.15
CA ARG A 207 -17.98 9.66 5.81
C ARG A 207 -17.64 10.95 5.08
N GLN A 208 -16.68 10.87 4.16
CA GLN A 208 -16.48 11.83 3.07
C GLN A 208 -16.67 11.10 1.74
N ALA A 209 -17.08 11.85 0.71
CA ALA A 209 -17.28 11.32 -0.63
C ALA A 209 -16.57 12.18 -1.68
N PHE A 210 -15.84 11.54 -2.58
CA PHE A 210 -15.19 12.16 -3.74
C PHE A 210 -15.92 11.71 -5.01
N TRP A 211 -16.58 12.64 -5.69
CA TRP A 211 -17.26 12.36 -6.96
C TRP A 211 -16.25 12.28 -8.10
N ALA A 212 -16.55 11.45 -9.11
CA ALA A 212 -15.82 11.46 -10.36
C ALA A 212 -16.03 12.80 -11.08
N LEU A 213 -14.94 13.41 -11.55
CA LEU A 213 -14.91 14.65 -12.31
C LEU A 213 -15.35 14.45 -13.77
N ALA A 214 -15.03 13.28 -14.33
CA ALA A 214 -15.34 12.91 -15.70
C ALA A 214 -15.42 11.38 -15.85
N ASN A 215 -16.04 10.94 -16.93
CA ASN A 215 -15.93 9.57 -17.41
C ASN A 215 -15.58 9.53 -18.91
N ALA A 216 -15.04 8.40 -19.35
CA ALA A 216 -14.71 8.11 -20.74
C ALA A 216 -14.69 6.60 -20.97
N ASP A 217 -14.57 6.17 -22.23
CA ASP A 217 -14.21 4.78 -22.52
C ASP A 217 -12.80 4.49 -22.00
N ALA A 218 -12.63 3.35 -21.34
CA ALA A 218 -11.37 2.96 -20.73
C ALA A 218 -10.37 2.48 -21.80
N GLN A 219 -9.13 2.93 -21.67
CA GLN A 219 -8.03 2.48 -22.50
C GLN A 219 -7.79 0.96 -22.33
N PRO A 220 -7.46 0.21 -23.39
CA PRO A 220 -7.30 -1.25 -23.31
C PRO A 220 -6.30 -1.72 -22.24
N THR A 221 -5.23 -0.94 -22.03
CA THR A 221 -4.19 -1.13 -21.02
C THR A 221 -4.66 -0.96 -19.57
N LEU A 222 -5.82 -0.34 -19.34
CA LEU A 222 -6.41 -0.17 -18.01
C LEU A 222 -7.53 -1.18 -17.71
N LEU A 223 -7.99 -1.93 -18.72
CA LEU A 223 -9.04 -2.93 -18.56
C LEU A 223 -8.57 -4.12 -17.71
N ALA A 224 -9.52 -4.77 -17.02
CA ALA A 224 -9.29 -6.07 -16.41
C ALA A 224 -9.04 -7.13 -17.50
N THR A 225 -8.31 -8.18 -17.15
CA THR A 225 -7.99 -9.31 -18.05
C THR A 225 -9.25 -9.85 -18.76
N ASP A 226 -9.10 -10.17 -20.04
CA ASP A 226 -10.14 -10.67 -20.95
C ASP A 226 -11.31 -9.70 -21.23
N ARG A 227 -11.21 -8.42 -20.83
CA ARG A 227 -12.20 -7.39 -21.15
C ARG A 227 -11.76 -6.55 -22.34
N LYS A 228 -12.72 -6.31 -23.25
CA LYS A 228 -12.54 -5.53 -24.49
C LYS A 228 -13.10 -4.11 -24.41
N GLN A 229 -13.92 -3.83 -23.38
CA GLN A 229 -14.63 -2.57 -23.18
C GLN A 229 -14.82 -2.32 -21.68
N GLY A 230 -14.83 -1.05 -21.29
CA GLY A 230 -15.10 -0.60 -19.92
C GLY A 230 -15.17 0.92 -19.88
N GLN A 231 -15.62 1.48 -18.77
CA GLN A 231 -15.65 2.92 -18.53
C GLN A 231 -14.60 3.30 -17.50
N ALA A 232 -13.79 4.32 -17.80
CA ALA A 232 -12.88 4.95 -16.86
C ALA A 232 -13.57 6.17 -16.20
N TRP A 233 -13.35 6.33 -14.90
CA TRP A 233 -13.90 7.40 -14.07
C TRP A 233 -12.75 8.10 -13.37
N ALA A 234 -12.57 9.39 -13.65
CA ALA A 234 -11.46 10.19 -13.13
C ALA A 234 -11.87 10.91 -11.84
N PHE A 235 -11.02 10.90 -10.81
CA PHE A 235 -11.29 11.50 -9.50
C PHE A 235 -10.32 12.64 -9.16
N PRO A 236 -10.69 13.56 -8.25
CA PRO A 236 -9.80 14.64 -7.79
C PRO A 236 -8.58 14.10 -7.04
N ASP A 237 -7.44 14.78 -7.14
CA ASP A 237 -6.18 14.38 -6.49
C ASP A 237 -6.29 14.24 -4.96
N ALA A 238 -7.14 15.07 -4.35
CA ALA A 238 -7.49 15.00 -2.92
C ALA A 238 -7.98 13.60 -2.47
N THR A 239 -8.49 12.78 -3.41
CA THR A 239 -8.85 11.37 -3.18
C THR A 239 -7.63 10.53 -2.79
N ALA A 240 -6.50 10.69 -3.48
CA ALA A 240 -5.27 9.95 -3.16
C ALA A 240 -4.73 10.37 -1.78
N ASP A 241 -4.82 11.65 -1.44
CA ASP A 241 -4.40 12.15 -0.13
C ASP A 241 -5.32 11.65 0.99
N ALA A 242 -6.63 11.57 0.73
CA ALA A 242 -7.60 11.04 1.67
C ALA A 242 -7.43 9.52 1.91
N LEU A 243 -7.16 8.75 0.86
CA LEU A 243 -6.83 7.32 0.95
C LEU A 243 -5.52 7.08 1.72
N ALA A 244 -4.49 7.89 1.49
CA ALA A 244 -3.21 7.78 2.20
C ALA A 244 -3.29 8.10 3.71
N ARG A 245 -4.39 8.73 4.16
CA ARG A 245 -4.67 9.00 5.59
C ARG A 245 -5.47 7.91 6.30
N LEU A 246 -5.94 6.88 5.59
CA LEU A 246 -6.63 5.75 6.21
C LEU A 246 -5.66 4.83 6.96
N ASP A 247 -6.17 4.12 7.95
CA ASP A 247 -5.49 2.97 8.53
C ASP A 247 -5.55 1.81 7.51
N PRO A 248 -4.44 1.08 7.29
CA PRO A 248 -4.37 -0.03 6.32
C PRO A 248 -5.49 -1.08 6.41
N ARG A 249 -6.18 -1.20 7.54
CA ARG A 249 -7.25 -2.19 7.80
C ARG A 249 -8.64 -1.65 7.46
N GLU A 250 -8.76 -0.39 7.05
CA GLU A 250 -10.04 0.25 6.76
C GLU A 250 -10.49 -0.02 5.32
N PRO A 251 -11.79 -0.28 5.11
CA PRO A 251 -12.36 -0.33 3.78
C PRO A 251 -12.64 1.07 3.24
N PHE A 252 -12.67 1.18 1.92
CA PHE A 252 -13.36 2.23 1.20
C PHE A 252 -14.23 1.60 0.10
N VAL A 253 -15.25 2.31 -0.35
CA VAL A 253 -16.21 1.79 -1.34
C VAL A 253 -16.26 2.74 -2.52
N LEU A 254 -16.19 2.17 -3.71
CA LEU A 254 -16.58 2.85 -4.94
C LEU A 254 -18.06 2.56 -5.19
N GLU A 255 -18.87 3.60 -5.21
CA GLU A 255 -20.30 3.55 -5.50
C GLU A 255 -20.56 4.05 -6.93
N PHE A 256 -21.28 3.24 -7.71
CA PHE A 256 -21.79 3.60 -9.04
C PHE A 256 -23.30 3.82 -8.94
N LEU A 257 -23.78 4.98 -9.40
CA LEU A 257 -25.17 5.41 -9.27
C LEU A 257 -25.91 5.25 -10.61
N PHE A 258 -27.14 4.74 -10.53
CA PHE A 258 -28.01 4.46 -11.68
C PHE A 258 -29.27 5.32 -11.63
N ARG A 259 -29.98 5.44 -12.77
CA ARG A 259 -31.17 6.31 -12.91
C ARG A 259 -32.42 5.80 -12.21
N ASP A 260 -32.38 4.59 -11.67
CA ASP A 260 -33.41 3.92 -10.87
C ASP A 260 -33.11 4.00 -9.36
N ASP A 261 -32.27 4.96 -8.97
CA ASP A 261 -31.73 5.17 -7.62
C ASP A 261 -30.97 3.97 -7.02
N SER A 262 -30.71 2.92 -7.82
CA SER A 262 -29.87 1.80 -7.38
C SER A 262 -28.39 2.20 -7.32
N ILE A 263 -27.66 1.56 -6.40
CA ILE A 263 -26.23 1.79 -6.19
C ILE A 263 -25.49 0.46 -6.24
N ALA A 264 -24.60 0.31 -7.23
CA ALA A 264 -23.68 -0.82 -7.29
C ALA A 264 -22.39 -0.46 -6.54
N ARG A 265 -21.86 -1.40 -5.74
CA ARG A 265 -20.73 -1.16 -4.82
C ARG A 265 -19.58 -2.12 -5.09
N ALA A 266 -18.39 -1.56 -5.34
CA ALA A 266 -17.14 -2.29 -5.27
C ALA A 266 -16.38 -1.89 -3.99
N THR A 267 -16.08 -2.88 -3.15
CA THR A 267 -15.36 -2.65 -1.89
C THR A 267 -13.88 -2.88 -2.08
N PHE A 268 -13.07 -1.98 -1.55
CA PHE A 268 -11.62 -2.00 -1.55
C PHE A 268 -11.09 -1.83 -0.13
N GLN A 269 -9.79 -2.03 0.09
CA GLN A 269 -9.14 -1.77 1.37
C GLN A 269 -7.91 -0.86 1.20
N ALA A 270 -7.73 0.05 2.15
CA ALA A 270 -6.65 1.04 2.10
C ALA A 270 -5.27 0.37 2.04
N GLY A 271 -5.02 -0.63 2.88
CA GLY A 271 -3.77 -1.38 2.89
C GLY A 271 -2.53 -0.48 2.94
N ASP A 272 -1.50 -0.90 2.22
CA ASP A 272 -0.26 -0.14 2.03
C ASP A 272 -0.32 0.83 0.83
N PHE A 273 -1.50 1.37 0.47
CA PHE A 273 -1.65 2.36 -0.60
C PHE A 273 -0.66 3.53 -0.49
N ALA A 274 -0.44 4.05 0.73
CA ALA A 274 0.51 5.13 0.95
C ALA A 274 1.96 4.73 0.61
N ALA A 275 2.36 3.48 0.91
CA ALA A 275 3.68 2.96 0.57
C ALA A 275 3.80 2.70 -0.95
N GLY A 276 2.75 2.16 -1.58
CA GLY A 276 2.67 1.97 -3.03
C GLY A 276 2.74 3.30 -3.80
N ARG A 277 2.04 4.34 -3.32
CA ARG A 277 2.09 5.70 -3.88
C ARG A 277 3.48 6.31 -3.73
N ALA A 278 4.13 6.14 -2.58
CA ALA A 278 5.51 6.58 -2.39
C ALA A 278 6.52 5.81 -3.28
N PHE A 279 6.28 4.52 -3.56
CA PHE A 279 7.11 3.73 -4.48
C PHE A 279 7.01 4.28 -5.92
N ILE A 280 5.81 4.49 -6.47
CA ILE A 280 5.68 5.07 -7.82
C ILE A 280 6.09 6.54 -7.91
N GLY A 281 6.03 7.26 -6.79
CA GLY A 281 6.61 8.60 -6.63
C GLY A 281 8.14 8.66 -6.78
N MET A 282 8.84 7.51 -6.83
CA MET A 282 10.26 7.45 -7.25
C MET A 282 10.47 7.68 -8.76
N GLY A 283 9.41 7.95 -9.52
CA GLY A 283 9.48 8.16 -10.97
C GLY A 283 9.39 6.88 -11.79
N ARG A 284 9.62 7.03 -13.09
CA ARG A 284 9.59 5.93 -14.08
C ARG A 284 10.99 5.34 -14.27
N LEU A 285 11.06 4.10 -14.76
CA LEU A 285 12.28 3.41 -15.21
C LEU A 285 12.25 3.15 -16.72
#